data_AF-A0AA39XPI2-F1
#
_entry.id   AF-A0AA39XPI2-F1
#
_cell.length_a   1.000
_cell.length_b   1.000
_cell.length_c   1.000
_cell.angle_alpha   90.00
_cell.angle_beta   90.00
_cell.angle_gamma   90.00
#
_symmetry.space_group_name_H-M   'P 1'
#
loop_
_entity.id
_entity.type
_entity.pdbx_description
1 polymer ?
#
loop_
_entity_poly.entity_id
_entity_poly.type
_entity_poly.pdbx_seq_one_letter_code
_entity_poly.pdbx_strand_id
1 'polypeptide(L)'
;MKLRQSFPRIYLCIFLVFAVVLPFTAADGETKIFINGPYITGYSQLTSCAVEPLSTIVRGMSSGCGDDGSLTSYTCFCTGSSSKMNSIISSVVSTECKSHSNVTSFVTAQVSSAIAVFDSYCALGVNATTTCQ
;
A
#
# COMPACT_ATOMS: atom_id res chain seq x y z
N MET A 1 21.25 43.22 51.67
CA MET A 1 21.69 43.17 50.26
C MET A 1 20.71 42.29 49.49
N LYS A 2 19.82 42.87 48.68
CA LYS A 2 18.84 42.14 47.84
C LYS A 2 18.94 42.74 46.44
N LEU A 3 19.67 42.07 45.55
CA LEU A 3 19.83 42.48 44.16
C LEU A 3 18.51 42.20 43.43
N ARG A 4 17.77 43.27 43.09
CA ARG A 4 16.59 43.17 42.21
C ARG A 4 17.07 42.97 40.78
N GLN A 5 16.97 41.76 40.24
CA GLN A 5 17.17 41.51 38.82
C GLN A 5 15.90 41.84 38.04
N SER A 6 15.94 42.96 37.33
CA SER A 6 14.92 43.40 36.37
C SER A 6 15.14 42.65 35.06
N PHE A 7 14.48 41.50 34.87
CA PHE A 7 14.49 40.80 33.60
C PHE A 7 13.63 41.57 32.57
N PRO A 8 14.20 42.05 31.46
CA PRO A 8 13.48 42.87 30.50
C PRO A 8 12.42 42.02 29.79
N ARG A 9 11.20 42.55 29.68
CA ARG A 9 10.01 41.95 29.00
C ARG A 9 10.28 41.47 27.56
N ILE A 10 11.38 41.90 26.96
CA ILE A 10 11.88 41.51 25.64
C ILE A 10 12.26 40.02 25.56
N TYR A 11 12.81 39.43 26.62
CA TYR A 11 13.21 38.01 26.61
C TYR A 11 12.02 37.05 26.56
N LEU A 12 10.88 37.47 27.11
CA LEU A 12 9.65 36.67 27.12
C LEU A 12 9.02 36.57 25.71
N CYS A 13 9.20 37.60 24.88
CA CYS A 13 8.67 37.61 23.51
C CYS A 13 9.55 36.77 22.56
N ILE A 14 10.86 36.80 22.74
CA ILE A 14 11.81 36.03 21.89
C ILE A 14 11.60 34.51 22.09
N PHE A 15 11.29 34.07 23.30
CA PHE A 15 10.98 32.65 23.59
C PHE A 15 9.68 32.16 22.92
N LEU A 16 8.69 33.04 22.73
CA LEU A 16 7.41 32.67 22.10
C LEU A 16 7.51 32.57 20.57
N VAL A 17 8.38 33.34 19.92
CA VAL A 17 8.52 33.30 18.45
C VAL A 17 9.30 32.06 17.99
N PHE A 18 10.27 31.58 18.77
CA PHE A 18 11.09 30.42 18.40
C PHE A 18 10.36 29.07 18.52
N ALA A 19 9.27 29.01 19.31
CA ALA A 19 8.48 27.79 19.49
C ALA A 19 7.44 27.53 18.37
N VAL A 20 7.20 28.51 17.49
CA VAL A 20 6.12 28.44 16.47
C VAL A 20 6.63 27.95 15.10
N VAL A 21 7.94 27.93 14.87
CA VAL A 21 8.55 27.44 13.62
C VAL A 21 9.17 26.05 13.82
N LEU A 22 8.39 25.10 14.34
CA LEU A 22 8.67 23.69 14.13
C LEU A 22 8.07 23.32 12.77
N PRO A 23 8.89 23.06 11.72
CA PRO A 23 8.36 22.45 10.52
C PRO A 23 7.85 21.06 10.93
N PHE A 24 6.54 20.87 10.89
CA PHE A 24 5.92 19.55 10.92
C PHE A 24 6.41 18.82 9.67
N THR A 25 7.53 18.10 9.79
CA THR A 25 7.91 17.12 8.80
C THR A 25 6.87 16.01 8.86
N ALA A 26 5.92 16.03 7.93
CA ALA A 26 5.04 14.90 7.70
C ALA A 26 5.92 13.69 7.42
N ALA A 27 6.00 12.77 8.36
CA ALA A 27 6.59 11.47 8.13
C ALA A 27 5.66 10.77 7.13
N ASP A 28 6.09 10.69 5.87
CA ASP A 28 5.50 9.78 4.88
C ASP A 28 5.86 8.36 5.32
N GLY A 29 5.12 7.87 6.33
CA GLY A 29 5.23 6.51 6.78
C GLY A 29 4.64 5.65 5.69
N GLU A 30 5.48 4.95 4.94
CA GLU A 30 5.09 3.92 3.98
C GLU A 30 4.11 2.95 4.68
N THR A 31 2.81 3.18 4.52
CA THR A 31 1.80 2.30 5.08
C THR A 31 1.81 1.03 4.28
N LYS A 32 2.42 -0.03 4.82
CA LYS A 32 2.37 -1.36 4.24
C LYS A 32 0.94 -1.89 4.32
N ILE A 33 0.18 -1.76 3.24
CA ILE A 33 -1.14 -2.34 3.09
C ILE A 33 -0.96 -3.83 2.79
N PHE A 34 -1.51 -4.70 3.63
CA PHE A 34 -1.40 -6.15 3.46
C PHE A 34 -2.58 -6.71 2.70
N ILE A 35 -2.33 -7.57 1.69
CA ILE A 35 -3.39 -8.17 0.87
C ILE A 35 -4.30 -9.16 1.61
N ASN A 36 -3.81 -9.73 2.71
CA ASN A 36 -4.57 -10.61 3.60
C ASN A 36 -5.28 -9.84 4.74
N GLY A 37 -5.38 -8.52 4.63
CA GLY A 37 -6.07 -7.70 5.63
C GLY A 37 -7.58 -7.93 5.63
N PRO A 38 -8.27 -7.63 6.74
CA PRO A 38 -9.72 -7.81 6.88
C PRO A 38 -10.55 -6.93 5.93
N TYR A 39 -9.92 -5.94 5.30
CA TYR A 39 -10.56 -4.99 4.38
C TYR A 39 -10.69 -5.50 2.95
N ILE A 40 -10.06 -6.63 2.61
CA ILE A 40 -10.01 -7.15 1.25
C ILE A 40 -10.97 -8.32 1.13
N THR A 41 -12.15 -8.01 0.59
CA THR A 41 -13.22 -9.00 0.42
C THR A 41 -12.83 -10.03 -0.63
N GLY A 42 -13.07 -11.32 -0.34
CA GLY A 42 -12.82 -12.42 -1.26
C GLY A 42 -11.44 -13.06 -1.16
N TYR A 43 -10.44 -12.43 -0.51
CA TYR A 43 -9.11 -13.03 -0.35
C TYR A 43 -9.17 -14.36 0.41
N SER A 44 -9.98 -14.43 1.48
CA SER A 44 -10.19 -15.66 2.27
C SER A 44 -11.01 -16.74 1.55
N GLN A 45 -11.64 -16.40 0.42
CA GLN A 45 -12.43 -17.34 -0.39
C GLN A 45 -11.62 -17.95 -1.54
N LEU A 46 -10.45 -17.38 -1.84
CA LEU A 46 -9.49 -17.94 -2.80
C LEU A 46 -8.97 -19.28 -2.27
N THR A 47 -8.77 -20.22 -3.18
CA THR A 47 -8.08 -21.48 -2.85
C THR A 47 -6.58 -21.25 -2.80
N SER A 48 -5.83 -22.13 -2.13
CA SER A 48 -4.36 -22.04 -2.00
C SER A 48 -3.64 -21.82 -3.35
N CYS A 49 -4.14 -22.44 -4.43
CA CYS A 49 -3.59 -22.29 -5.78
C CYS A 49 -3.62 -20.84 -6.33
N ALA A 50 -4.48 -19.98 -5.79
CA ALA A 50 -4.59 -18.57 -6.16
C ALA A 50 -4.06 -17.64 -5.07
N VAL A 51 -4.19 -18.02 -3.80
CA VAL A 51 -3.69 -17.25 -2.64
C VAL A 51 -2.19 -17.05 -2.71
N GLU A 52 -1.43 -18.14 -2.89
CA GLU A 52 0.03 -18.08 -2.88
C GLU A 52 0.60 -17.22 -4.02
N PRO A 53 0.25 -17.46 -5.30
CA PRO A 53 0.79 -16.64 -6.39
C PRO A 53 0.34 -15.18 -6.28
N LEU A 54 -0.91 -14.91 -5.89
CA LEU A 54 -1.40 -13.55 -5.71
C LEU A 54 -0.64 -12.81 -4.59
N SER A 55 -0.44 -13.48 -3.45
CA SER A 55 0.31 -12.90 -2.33
C SER A 55 1.76 -12.63 -2.69
N THR A 56 2.40 -13.53 -3.44
CA THR A 56 3.77 -13.35 -3.93
C THR A 56 3.88 -12.18 -4.89
N ILE A 57 2.95 -12.03 -5.83
CA ILE A 57 2.92 -10.89 -6.76
C ILE A 57 2.77 -9.57 -6.00
N VAL A 58 1.80 -9.49 -5.08
CA VAL A 58 1.52 -8.25 -4.33
C VAL A 58 2.62 -7.93 -3.32
N ARG A 59 3.25 -8.93 -2.69
CA ARG A 59 4.40 -8.70 -1.79
C ARG A 59 5.68 -8.37 -2.54
N GLY A 60 5.83 -8.92 -3.76
CA GLY A 60 6.98 -8.67 -4.61
C GLY A 60 6.94 -7.29 -5.23
N MET A 61 5.75 -6.76 -5.57
CA MET A 61 5.54 -5.47 -6.26
C MET A 61 6.51 -5.18 -7.43
N SER A 62 7.13 -6.22 -8.01
CA SER A 62 8.39 -6.08 -8.76
C SER A 62 8.19 -6.03 -10.28
N SER A 63 6.98 -6.22 -10.79
CA SER A 63 6.81 -6.66 -12.18
C SER A 63 6.48 -5.57 -13.21
N GLY A 64 6.83 -4.30 -12.98
CA GLY A 64 6.67 -3.29 -14.04
C GLY A 64 6.82 -1.81 -13.66
N CYS A 65 6.95 -1.50 -12.37
CA CYS A 65 7.19 -0.14 -11.89
C CYS A 65 8.69 0.07 -11.79
N GLY A 66 9.28 0.46 -12.91
CA GLY A 66 10.72 0.56 -13.09
C GLY A 66 11.32 1.70 -12.28
N ASP A 67 11.94 1.35 -11.16
CA ASP A 67 12.91 2.19 -10.42
C ASP A 67 14.03 1.30 -9.83
N ASP A 68 14.37 0.17 -10.48
CA ASP A 68 15.41 -0.78 -10.00
C ASP A 68 15.25 -1.18 -8.52
N GLY A 69 14.00 -1.34 -8.07
CA GLY A 69 13.69 -1.69 -6.69
C GLY A 69 13.66 -0.52 -5.70
N SER A 70 13.87 0.72 -6.14
CA SER A 70 13.89 1.90 -5.25
C SER A 70 12.50 2.47 -4.93
N LEU A 71 11.53 2.33 -5.83
CA LEU A 71 10.15 2.77 -5.61
C LEU A 71 9.17 1.77 -6.23
N THR A 72 8.91 0.69 -5.51
CA THR A 72 7.71 -0.12 -5.72
C THR A 72 6.49 0.69 -5.28
N SER A 73 6.20 1.77 -6.01
CA SER A 73 5.13 2.68 -5.65
C SER A 73 3.80 1.96 -5.83
N TYR A 74 3.06 1.81 -4.74
CA TYR A 74 1.69 1.28 -4.74
C TYR A 74 0.85 1.89 -5.86
N THR A 75 0.98 3.19 -6.09
CA THR A 75 0.33 3.94 -7.17
C THR A 75 0.73 3.45 -8.56
N CYS A 76 2.00 3.13 -8.81
CA CYS A 76 2.41 2.55 -10.09
C CYS A 76 1.88 1.13 -10.25
N PHE A 77 1.95 0.31 -9.19
CA PHE A 77 1.47 -1.07 -9.21
C PHE A 77 -0.05 -1.16 -9.47
N CYS A 78 -0.82 -0.26 -8.85
CA CYS A 78 -2.27 -0.23 -8.91
C CYS A 78 -2.88 0.65 -10.01
N THR A 79 -2.17 1.68 -10.48
CA THR A 79 -2.69 2.65 -11.46
C THR A 79 -1.88 2.66 -12.75
N GLY A 80 -0.56 2.77 -12.65
CA GLY A 80 0.32 2.87 -13.83
C GLY A 80 0.47 1.56 -14.63
N SER A 81 0.28 0.41 -13.99
CA SER A 81 0.51 -0.91 -14.58
C SER A 81 -0.62 -1.92 -14.32
N SER A 82 -1.83 -1.49 -13.96
CA SER A 82 -2.93 -2.39 -13.56
C SER A 82 -3.26 -3.45 -14.61
N SER A 83 -3.37 -3.08 -15.89
CA SER A 83 -3.64 -4.04 -16.99
C SER A 83 -2.50 -5.06 -17.17
N LYS A 84 -1.25 -4.64 -16.96
CA LYS A 84 -0.08 -5.52 -16.99
C LYS A 84 -0.11 -6.50 -15.81
N MET A 85 -0.43 -6.01 -14.61
CA MET A 85 -0.55 -6.83 -13.41
C MET A 85 -1.71 -7.82 -13.53
N ASN A 86 -2.88 -7.40 -14.06
CA ASN A 86 -4.00 -8.30 -14.33
C ASN A 86 -3.60 -9.45 -15.27
N SER A 87 -2.81 -9.16 -16.30
CA SER A 87 -2.30 -10.18 -17.21
C SER A 87 -1.35 -11.16 -16.51
N ILE A 88 -0.45 -10.66 -15.66
CA ILE A 88 0.48 -11.49 -14.88
C ILE A 88 -0.28 -12.36 -13.88
N ILE A 89 -1.18 -11.77 -13.09
CA ILE A 89 -2.03 -12.47 -12.13
C ILE A 89 -2.83 -13.57 -12.85
N SER A 90 -3.49 -13.22 -13.96
CA SER A 90 -4.25 -14.20 -14.74
C SER A 90 -3.40 -15.37 -15.20
N SER A 91 -2.19 -15.10 -15.70
CA SER A 91 -1.29 -16.13 -16.21
C SER A 91 -0.79 -17.05 -15.10
N VAL A 92 -0.30 -16.48 -14.00
CA VAL A 92 0.28 -17.24 -12.89
C VAL A 92 -0.82 -18.03 -12.17
N VAL A 93 -1.94 -17.41 -11.81
CA VAL A 93 -3.06 -18.10 -11.15
C VAL A 93 -3.65 -19.18 -12.05
N SER A 94 -3.79 -18.92 -13.36
CA SER A 94 -4.26 -19.96 -14.29
C SER A 94 -3.30 -21.15 -14.34
N THR A 95 -2.00 -20.93 -14.26
CA THR A 95 -0.99 -21.99 -14.35
C THR A 95 -1.01 -22.83 -13.07
N GLU A 96 -0.93 -22.18 -11.91
CA GLU A 96 -0.93 -22.84 -10.60
C GLU A 96 -2.25 -23.59 -10.32
N CYS A 97 -3.40 -23.00 -10.64
CA CYS A 97 -4.68 -23.65 -10.43
C CYS A 97 -4.98 -24.76 -11.45
N LYS A 98 -4.42 -24.72 -12.67
CA LYS A 98 -4.49 -25.86 -13.61
C LYS A 98 -3.72 -27.07 -13.10
N SER A 99 -2.57 -26.85 -12.45
CA SER A 99 -1.79 -27.91 -11.80
C SER A 99 -2.54 -28.55 -10.62
N HIS A 100 -3.45 -27.81 -9.97
CA HIS A 100 -4.31 -28.32 -8.90
C HIS A 100 -5.59 -28.99 -9.41
N SER A 101 -6.20 -28.46 -10.48
CA SER A 101 -7.45 -28.98 -11.03
C SER A 101 -7.56 -28.72 -12.52
N ASN A 102 -7.89 -29.76 -13.29
CA ASN A 102 -8.11 -29.66 -14.74
C ASN A 102 -9.50 -29.11 -15.10
N VAL A 103 -10.33 -28.78 -14.12
CA VAL A 103 -11.67 -28.20 -14.35
C VAL A 103 -11.53 -26.74 -14.76
N THR A 104 -11.79 -26.44 -16.03
CA THR A 104 -11.61 -25.09 -16.59
C THR A 104 -12.45 -24.04 -15.86
N SER A 105 -13.69 -24.35 -15.50
CA SER A 105 -14.57 -23.41 -14.78
C SER A 105 -14.02 -23.04 -13.40
N PHE A 106 -13.39 -23.98 -12.69
CA PHE A 106 -12.72 -23.71 -11.42
C PHE A 106 -11.54 -22.77 -11.63
N VAL A 107 -10.68 -23.05 -12.62
CA VAL A 107 -9.52 -22.19 -12.94
C VAL A 107 -9.96 -20.78 -13.30
N THR A 108 -10.96 -20.64 -14.17
CA THR A 108 -11.48 -19.32 -14.56
C THR A 108 -12.06 -18.58 -13.36
N ALA A 109 -12.80 -19.25 -12.48
CA ALA A 109 -13.33 -18.64 -11.26
C ALA A 109 -12.22 -18.15 -10.32
N GLN A 110 -11.13 -18.91 -10.16
CA GLN A 110 -9.99 -18.49 -9.35
C GLN A 110 -9.26 -17.28 -9.94
N VAL A 111 -9.06 -17.26 -11.26
CA VAL A 111 -8.46 -16.11 -11.95
C VAL A 111 -9.32 -14.85 -11.76
N SER A 112 -10.62 -14.94 -12.03
CA SER A 112 -11.53 -13.79 -11.85
C SER A 112 -11.58 -13.31 -10.41
N SER A 113 -11.61 -14.23 -9.44
CA SER A 113 -11.61 -13.89 -8.01
C SER A 113 -10.30 -13.22 -7.60
N ALA A 114 -9.15 -13.70 -8.09
CA ALA A 114 -7.84 -13.13 -7.77
C ALA A 114 -7.68 -11.70 -8.31
N ILE A 115 -8.19 -11.44 -9.52
CA ILE A 115 -8.23 -10.09 -10.11
C ILE A 115 -9.10 -9.16 -9.26
N ALA A 116 -10.33 -9.59 -8.91
CA ALA A 116 -11.23 -8.77 -8.09
C ALA A 116 -10.64 -8.41 -6.71
N VAL A 117 -9.88 -9.35 -6.13
CA VAL A 117 -9.15 -9.15 -4.88
C VAL A 117 -7.99 -8.18 -5.06
N PHE A 118 -7.27 -8.25 -6.18
CA PHE A 118 -6.24 -7.28 -6.55
C PHE A 118 -6.81 -5.87 -6.77
N ASP A 119 -7.94 -5.74 -7.48
CA ASP A 119 -8.64 -4.45 -7.66
C ASP A 119 -9.08 -3.87 -6.30
N SER A 120 -9.61 -4.71 -5.41
CA SER A 120 -10.00 -4.32 -4.05
C SER A 120 -8.79 -3.87 -3.23
N TYR A 121 -7.67 -4.60 -3.33
CA TYR A 121 -6.40 -4.21 -2.72
C TYR A 121 -5.98 -2.83 -3.21
N CYS A 122 -6.08 -2.57 -4.52
CA CYS A 122 -5.69 -1.33 -5.18
C CYS A 122 -6.61 -0.13 -4.88
N ALA A 123 -7.85 -0.38 -4.51
CA ALA A 123 -8.77 0.67 -4.05
C ALA A 123 -8.37 1.24 -2.66
N LEU A 124 -7.64 0.47 -1.83
CA LEU A 124 -7.30 0.90 -0.46
C LEU A 124 -6.36 2.10 -0.42
N GLY A 125 -5.39 2.20 -1.32
CA GLY A 125 -4.43 3.30 -1.35
C GLY A 125 -5.02 4.57 -1.94
N VAL A 126 -6.10 4.48 -2.72
CA VAL A 126 -6.91 5.65 -3.09
C VAL A 126 -7.52 6.28 -1.83
N ASN A 127 -8.03 5.45 -0.90
CA ASN A 127 -8.54 5.94 0.37
C ASN A 127 -7.43 6.39 1.33
N ALA A 128 -6.30 5.68 1.40
CA ALA A 128 -5.18 6.05 2.28
C ALA A 128 -4.57 7.41 1.90
N THR A 129 -4.48 7.72 0.61
CA THR A 129 -3.97 9.02 0.12
C THR A 129 -4.95 10.18 0.40
N THR A 130 -6.23 9.87 0.62
CA THR A 130 -7.31 10.86 0.81
C THR A 130 -7.60 11.15 2.30
N THR A 131 -6.93 10.52 3.26
CA THR A 131 -7.23 10.70 4.70
C THR A 131 -6.28 11.66 5.44
N CYS A 132 -5.60 12.57 4.72
CA CYS A 132 -5.03 13.78 5.32
C CYS A 132 -5.87 14.99 4.87
N GLN A 133 -7.06 15.14 5.44
CA GLN A 133 -7.76 16.44 5.49
C GLN A 133 -7.98 16.84 6.93
#